data_AF-A0A1I8PP24-F1
#
_entry.id   AF-A0A1I8PP24-F1
#
_cell.length_a   1.000
_cell.length_b   1.000
_cell.length_c   1.000
_cell.angle_alpha   90.00
_cell.angle_beta   90.00
_cell.angle_gamma   90.00
#
_symmetry.space_group_name_H-M   'P 1'
#
loop_
_entity.id
_entity.type
_entity.pdbx_description
1 polymer ?
#
loop_
_entity_poly.entity_id
_entity_poly.type
_entity_poly.pdbx_seq_one_letter_code
_entity_poly.pdbx_strand_id
1 'polypeptide(L)'
;MCFLPLIFILALSLWLYQLNKKYFLLCLCKRVRCVDASQSKDKICFIPGVVPQLGNTIDFLNFNAEMLFQYPRKCLRYSKGRSYILRAPFYCIATAEDSSEVFDSTELIHKSVIYVYLKQFLGDGLLLSSDSKWSSRRKMLTPAFHFSILQAFNEIFK
;
A
#
# COMPACT_ATOMS: atom_id res chain seq x y z
N MET A 1 0.27 22.49 47.17
CA MET A 1 -0.70 21.81 46.27
C MET A 1 -0.28 21.88 44.79
N CYS A 2 1.02 21.90 44.42
CA CYS A 2 1.45 22.17 43.04
C CYS A 2 2.14 21.00 42.30
N PHE A 3 2.29 19.82 42.90
CA PHE A 3 3.06 18.71 42.29
C PHE A 3 2.22 17.74 41.46
N LEU A 4 0.91 17.66 41.69
CA LEU A 4 -0.02 16.84 40.91
C LEU A 4 0.02 17.09 39.38
N PRO A 5 0.01 18.35 38.88
CA PRO A 5 0.10 18.58 37.44
C PRO A 5 1.45 18.16 36.85
N LEU A 6 2.55 18.33 37.60
CA LEU A 6 3.90 17.90 37.18
C LEU A 6 4.01 16.38 37.06
N ILE A 7 3.48 15.64 38.04
CA ILE A 7 3.44 14.17 38.01
C ILE A 7 2.60 13.69 36.82
N PHE A 8 1.47 14.34 36.56
CA PHE A 8 0.62 14.01 35.42
C PHE A 8 1.32 14.25 34.07
N ILE A 9 2.02 15.38 33.90
CA ILE A 9 2.79 15.68 32.68
C ILE A 9 3.93 14.68 32.48
N LEU A 10 4.64 14.29 33.55
CA LEU A 10 5.68 13.26 33.49
C LEU A 10 5.10 11.89 33.11
N ALA A 11 3.99 11.48 33.73
CA ALA A 11 3.31 10.24 33.38
C ALA A 11 2.82 10.24 31.92
N LEU A 12 2.21 11.35 31.48
CA LEU A 12 1.74 11.52 30.11
C LEU A 12 2.89 11.50 29.10
N SER A 13 4.01 12.17 29.39
CA SER A 13 5.17 12.19 28.50
C SER A 13 5.85 10.82 28.41
N LEU A 14 5.97 10.08 29.52
CA LEU A 14 6.45 8.70 29.52
C LEU A 14 5.52 7.77 28.74
N TRP A 15 4.21 7.92 28.92
CA TRP A 15 3.20 7.15 28.20
C TRP A 15 3.24 7.43 26.69
N LEU A 16 3.30 8.71 26.30
CA LEU A 16 3.48 9.12 24.91
C LEU A 16 4.80 8.61 24.35
N TYR A 17 5.90 8.64 25.12
CA TYR A 17 7.18 8.10 24.70
C TYR A 17 7.10 6.58 24.44
N GLN A 18 6.44 5.81 25.31
CA GLN A 18 6.21 4.38 25.11
C GLN A 18 5.31 4.11 23.89
N LEU A 19 4.25 4.90 23.72
CA LEU A 19 3.40 4.81 22.53
C LEU A 19 4.18 5.13 21.25
N ASN A 20 5.06 6.14 21.28
CA ASN A 20 5.89 6.52 20.14
C ASN A 20 6.85 5.41 19.72
N LYS A 21 7.23 4.48 20.62
CA LYS A 21 8.00 3.28 20.25
C LYS A 21 7.20 2.29 19.40
N LYS A 22 5.88 2.22 19.58
CA LYS A 22 5.00 1.26 18.88
C LYS A 22 4.28 1.88 17.69
N TYR A 23 3.93 3.15 17.80
CA TYR A 23 3.13 3.91 16.85
C TYR A 23 3.88 5.17 16.44
N PHE A 24 3.62 5.66 15.24
CA PHE A 24 3.91 7.05 14.91
C PHE A 24 2.77 7.92 15.47
N LEU A 25 3.01 8.59 16.59
CA LEU A 25 1.97 9.32 17.36
C LEU A 25 1.17 10.33 16.51
N LEU A 26 1.87 11.14 15.71
CA LEU A 26 1.26 12.19 14.88
C LEU A 26 0.51 11.64 13.66
N CYS A 27 0.67 10.35 13.39
CA CYS A 27 0.18 9.68 12.20
C CYS A 27 -0.93 8.68 12.53
N LEU A 28 -1.06 8.31 13.81
CA LEU A 28 -1.91 7.23 14.30
C LEU A 28 -1.68 5.88 13.58
N CYS A 29 -0.48 5.65 13.05
CA CYS A 29 -0.12 4.42 12.34
C CYS A 29 0.85 3.58 13.17
N LYS A 30 0.66 2.25 13.16
CA LYS A 30 1.61 1.29 13.75
C LYS A 30 2.93 1.34 12.98
N ARG A 31 4.07 1.30 13.70
CA ARG A 31 5.39 1.25 13.05
C ARG A 31 5.58 -0.10 12.36
N VAL A 32 6.00 -0.09 11.11
CA VAL A 32 6.37 -1.30 10.36
C VAL A 32 7.63 -1.89 10.99
N ARG A 33 7.62 -3.20 11.21
CA ARG A 33 8.75 -3.96 11.74
C ARG A 33 8.89 -5.23 10.91
N CYS A 34 10.13 -5.61 10.61
CA CYS A 34 10.42 -6.89 9.98
C CYS A 34 10.13 -8.03 10.96
N VAL A 35 9.68 -9.18 10.43
CA VAL A 35 9.44 -10.40 11.21
C VAL A 35 10.74 -10.89 11.86
N ASP A 36 11.85 -10.81 11.12
CA ASP A 36 13.18 -11.27 11.55
C ASP A 36 13.90 -10.34 12.55
N ALA A 37 13.21 -9.31 13.07
CA ALA A 37 13.78 -8.24 13.92
C ALA A 37 14.95 -7.43 13.31
N SER A 38 15.39 -7.75 12.08
CA SER A 38 16.39 -6.98 11.33
C SER A 38 15.93 -5.54 11.10
N GLN A 39 16.87 -4.59 10.99
CA GLN A 39 16.52 -3.20 10.73
C GLN A 39 15.85 -3.06 9.35
N SER A 40 14.58 -2.65 9.35
CA SER A 40 13.78 -2.44 8.14
C SER A 40 14.42 -1.44 7.16
N LYS A 41 15.31 -0.56 7.62
CA LYS A 41 15.91 0.52 6.83
C LYS A 41 16.93 0.03 5.80
N ASP A 42 17.52 -1.15 6.01
CA ASP A 42 18.56 -1.67 5.12
C ASP A 42 17.95 -2.30 3.87
N LYS A 43 16.80 -2.98 4.06
CA LYS A 43 16.05 -3.65 2.99
C LYS A 43 15.07 -2.72 2.27
N ILE A 44 14.43 -1.81 3.01
CA ILE A 44 13.32 -0.99 2.51
C ILE A 44 13.60 0.50 2.73
N CYS A 45 13.35 1.31 1.70
CA CYS A 45 13.47 2.76 1.82
C CYS A 45 12.19 3.38 2.41
N PHE A 46 12.33 4.22 3.43
CA PHE A 46 11.23 5.05 3.93
C PHE A 46 11.20 6.38 3.19
N ILE A 47 10.07 6.69 2.55
CA ILE A 47 9.91 7.97 1.86
C ILE A 47 9.50 9.05 2.87
N PRO A 48 10.31 10.12 3.07
CA PRO A 48 9.87 11.26 3.86
C PRO A 48 8.81 12.03 3.08
N GLY A 49 7.71 12.41 3.74
CA GLY A 49 6.75 13.33 3.13
C GLY A 49 7.10 14.79 3.35
N VAL A 50 6.32 15.69 2.76
CA VAL A 50 6.55 17.15 2.78
C VAL A 50 6.64 17.67 4.21
N VAL A 51 5.81 17.14 5.12
CA VAL A 51 5.87 17.43 6.55
C VAL A 51 6.42 16.20 7.26
N PRO A 52 7.67 16.19 7.75
CA PRO A 52 8.32 14.99 8.31
C PRO A 52 7.51 14.33 9.44
N GLN A 53 6.89 15.14 10.28
CA GLN A 53 6.02 14.74 11.39
C GLN A 53 4.74 14.04 10.92
N LEU A 54 4.20 14.50 9.79
CA LEU A 54 2.97 14.01 9.19
C LEU A 54 3.23 13.08 7.98
N GLY A 55 4.49 12.68 7.79
CA GLY A 55 5.03 12.03 6.61
C GLY A 55 4.27 12.36 5.33
N ASN A 56 3.98 11.34 4.51
CA ASN A 56 3.46 11.56 3.15
C ASN A 56 1.94 11.51 3.01
N THR A 57 1.18 11.43 4.11
CA THR A 57 -0.28 11.41 4.02
C THR A 57 -0.81 12.75 3.49
N ILE A 58 -0.15 13.86 3.82
CA ILE A 58 -0.51 15.20 3.34
C ILE A 58 -0.15 15.37 1.87
N ASP A 59 0.89 14.69 1.38
CA ASP A 59 1.30 14.74 -0.02
C ASP A 59 0.14 14.34 -0.96
N PHE A 60 -0.78 13.48 -0.49
CA PHE A 60 -1.94 13.03 -1.25
C PHE A 60 -3.13 14.00 -1.27
N LEU A 61 -3.17 15.03 -0.42
CA LEU A 61 -4.32 15.95 -0.36
C LEU A 61 -4.44 16.82 -1.62
N ASN A 62 -3.32 17.14 -2.26
CA ASN A 62 -3.26 17.93 -3.50
C ASN A 62 -2.93 17.05 -4.73
N PHE A 63 -3.29 15.76 -4.70
CA PHE A 63 -3.02 14.87 -5.83
C PHE A 63 -3.87 15.22 -7.05
N ASN A 64 -3.20 15.54 -8.16
CA ASN A 64 -3.82 15.62 -9.47
C ASN A 64 -3.63 14.30 -10.24
N ALA A 65 -4.40 14.06 -11.31
CA ALA A 65 -4.29 12.87 -12.14
C ALA A 65 -2.87 12.67 -12.71
N GLU A 66 -2.17 13.74 -13.05
CA GLU A 66 -0.77 13.70 -13.50
C GLU A 66 0.18 13.20 -12.39
N MET A 67 -0.06 13.63 -11.16
CA MET A 67 0.74 13.27 -9.99
C MET A 67 0.62 11.78 -9.64
N LEU A 68 -0.47 11.13 -10.05
CA LEU A 68 -0.68 9.69 -9.86
C LEU A 68 0.48 8.86 -10.39
N PHE A 69 1.01 9.24 -11.56
CA PHE A 69 2.12 8.52 -12.19
C PHE A 69 3.48 9.16 -11.91
N GLN A 70 3.54 10.47 -11.63
CA GLN A 70 4.80 11.15 -11.36
C GLN A 70 5.31 10.90 -9.93
N TYR A 71 4.42 10.88 -8.94
CA TYR A 71 4.79 10.72 -7.53
C TYR A 71 5.47 9.37 -7.24
N PRO A 72 4.96 8.21 -7.71
CA PRO A 72 5.66 6.93 -7.53
C PRO A 72 7.04 6.91 -8.21
N ARG A 73 7.19 7.54 -9.38
CA ARG A 73 8.48 7.63 -10.08
C ARG A 73 9.48 8.49 -9.31
N LYS A 74 9.04 9.59 -8.69
CA LYS A 74 9.87 10.42 -7.81
C LYS A 74 10.33 9.63 -6.57
N CYS A 75 9.42 8.89 -5.95
CA CYS A 75 9.73 8.02 -4.81
C CYS A 75 10.71 6.90 -5.20
N LEU A 76 10.55 6.33 -6.39
CA LEU A 76 11.45 5.30 -6.92
C LEU A 76 12.88 5.84 -7.16
N ARG A 77 13.00 7.07 -7.68
CA ARG A 77 14.30 7.74 -7.82
C ARG A 77 14.95 7.99 -6.47
N TYR A 78 14.18 8.46 -5.49
CA TYR A 78 14.66 8.71 -4.13
C TYR A 78 15.16 7.42 -3.44
N SER A 79 14.41 6.32 -3.62
CA SER A 79 14.77 5.00 -3.07
C SER A 79 15.90 4.30 -3.82
N LYS A 80 16.40 4.88 -4.92
CA LYS A 80 17.42 4.32 -5.83
C LYS A 80 16.99 2.98 -6.42
N GLY A 81 15.73 2.85 -6.81
CA GLY A 81 15.20 1.62 -7.42
C GLY A 81 14.83 0.53 -6.41
N ARG A 82 15.07 0.74 -5.11
CA ARG A 82 14.67 -0.21 -4.06
C ARG A 82 13.18 -0.08 -3.76
N SER A 83 12.57 -1.16 -3.28
CA SER A 83 11.23 -1.11 -2.74
C SER A 83 11.14 -0.15 -1.54
N TYR A 84 9.99 0.51 -1.42
CA TYR A 84 9.81 1.58 -0.46
C TYR A 84 8.44 1.56 0.18
N ILE A 85 8.40 2.12 1.40
CA ILE A 85 7.18 2.25 2.18
C ILE A 85 6.79 3.72 2.26
N LEU A 86 5.50 3.94 2.04
CA LEU A 86 4.83 5.21 2.29
C LEU A 86 4.22 5.20 3.72
N ARG A 87 3.98 6.38 4.31
CA ARG A 87 3.34 6.47 5.65
C ARG A 87 1.88 6.01 5.60
N ALA A 88 1.18 6.25 4.51
CA ALA A 88 0.01 5.44 4.16
C ALA A 88 0.52 4.00 3.90
N PRO A 89 -0.13 2.93 4.40
CA PRO A 89 0.41 1.56 4.47
C PRO A 89 0.52 0.89 3.09
N PHE A 90 1.24 1.54 2.18
CA PHE A 90 1.52 1.12 0.83
C PHE A 90 2.97 0.67 0.80
N TYR A 91 3.12 -0.61 0.52
CA TYR A 91 4.37 -1.20 0.09
C TYR A 91 4.43 -1.08 -1.44
N CYS A 92 5.36 -0.29 -1.95
CA CYS A 92 5.54 -0.13 -3.38
C CYS A 92 6.63 -1.08 -3.87
N ILE A 93 6.20 -2.07 -4.65
CA ILE A 93 7.06 -3.09 -5.26
C ILE A 93 7.75 -2.46 -6.47
N ALA A 94 9.08 -2.43 -6.42
CA ALA A 94 9.90 -1.84 -7.47
C ALA A 94 10.83 -2.86 -8.15
N THR A 95 11.13 -3.96 -7.47
CA THR A 95 12.12 -4.95 -7.88
C THR A 95 11.43 -6.23 -8.35
N ALA A 96 12.13 -6.99 -9.20
CA ALA A 96 11.59 -8.24 -9.75
C ALA A 96 11.45 -9.30 -8.65
N GLU A 97 12.42 -9.35 -7.72
CA GLU A 97 12.44 -10.31 -6.61
C GLU A 97 11.19 -10.15 -5.72
N ASP A 98 10.88 -8.91 -5.32
CA ASP A 98 9.70 -8.61 -4.51
C ASP A 98 8.40 -8.87 -5.26
N SER A 99 8.39 -8.66 -6.59
CA SER A 99 7.22 -8.95 -7.41
C SER A 99 6.95 -10.45 -7.52
N SER A 100 8.00 -11.28 -7.64
CA SER A 100 7.88 -12.74 -7.66
C SER A 100 7.27 -13.24 -6.36
N GLU A 101 7.81 -12.80 -5.22
CA GLU A 101 7.31 -13.20 -3.89
C GLU A 101 5.82 -12.91 -3.72
N VAL A 102 5.36 -11.74 -4.21
CA VAL A 102 3.95 -11.36 -4.13
C VAL A 102 3.08 -12.16 -5.10
N PHE A 103 3.56 -12.47 -6.31
CA PHE A 103 2.81 -13.26 -7.28
C PHE A 103 2.76 -14.75 -6.96
N ASP A 104 3.78 -15.28 -6.31
CA ASP A 104 3.87 -16.68 -5.91
C ASP A 104 3.16 -16.96 -4.58
N SER A 105 2.86 -15.91 -3.80
CA SER A 105 2.16 -16.02 -2.52
C SER A 105 0.72 -16.51 -2.68
N THR A 106 0.36 -17.53 -1.90
CA THR A 106 -1.03 -18.00 -1.76
C THR A 106 -1.81 -17.26 -0.69
N GLU A 107 -1.15 -16.44 0.14
CA GLU A 107 -1.76 -15.67 1.23
C GLU A 107 -2.14 -14.25 0.78
N LEU A 108 -1.37 -13.63 -0.11
CA LEU A 108 -1.56 -12.25 -0.58
C LEU A 108 -2.60 -12.11 -1.70
N ILE A 109 -3.74 -12.77 -1.55
CA ILE A 109 -4.79 -12.87 -2.58
C ILE A 109 -5.86 -11.76 -2.52
N HIS A 110 -5.94 -11.08 -1.38
CA HIS A 110 -6.90 -10.00 -1.16
C HIS A 110 -6.45 -8.69 -1.81
N LYS A 111 -7.41 -7.97 -2.39
CA LYS A 111 -7.16 -6.72 -3.10
C LYS A 111 -6.89 -5.58 -2.10
N SER A 112 -6.07 -4.61 -2.53
CA SER A 112 -5.73 -3.47 -1.68
C SER A 112 -6.95 -2.59 -1.36
N VAL A 113 -6.87 -1.79 -0.30
CA VAL A 113 -7.95 -0.87 0.11
C VAL A 113 -8.39 0.10 -1.00
N ILE A 114 -7.51 0.39 -1.98
CA ILE A 114 -7.84 1.25 -3.12
C ILE A 114 -9.00 0.67 -3.95
N TYR A 115 -9.11 -0.66 -4.01
CA TYR A 115 -10.17 -1.33 -4.75
C TYR A 115 -11.57 -1.13 -4.14
N VAL A 116 -11.68 -0.63 -2.89
CA VAL A 116 -12.97 -0.26 -2.27
C VAL A 116 -13.67 0.82 -3.08
N TYR A 117 -12.94 1.75 -3.68
CA TYR A 117 -13.52 2.81 -4.52
C TYR A 117 -14.12 2.25 -5.82
N LEU A 118 -13.57 1.14 -6.34
CA LEU A 118 -14.11 0.46 -7.52
C LEU A 118 -15.31 -0.43 -7.19
N LYS A 119 -15.53 -0.77 -5.91
CA LYS A 119 -16.61 -1.65 -5.49
C LYS A 119 -18.00 -1.10 -5.77
N GLN A 120 -18.17 0.22 -5.71
CA GLN A 120 -19.45 0.86 -6.04
C GLN A 120 -19.80 0.73 -7.53
N PHE A 121 -18.79 0.65 -8.40
CA PHE A 121 -18.99 0.54 -9.85
C PHE A 121 -19.05 -0.91 -10.33
N LEU A 122 -18.10 -1.76 -9.90
CA LEU A 122 -17.97 -3.14 -10.39
C LEU A 122 -18.66 -4.17 -9.49
N GLY A 123 -19.22 -3.75 -8.36
CA GLY A 123 -19.80 -4.64 -7.35
C GLY A 123 -18.77 -5.65 -6.83
N ASP A 124 -19.23 -6.83 -6.45
CA ASP A 124 -18.33 -7.99 -6.33
C ASP A 124 -18.13 -8.59 -7.74
N GLY A 125 -17.42 -7.91 -8.64
CA GLY A 125 -17.10 -8.39 -9.99
C GLY A 125 -15.85 -9.29 -10.03
N LEU A 126 -15.38 -9.69 -11.22
CA LEU A 126 -14.18 -10.52 -11.39
C LEU A 126 -12.95 -9.88 -10.71
N LEU A 127 -12.73 -8.58 -10.92
CA LEU A 127 -11.57 -7.85 -10.41
C LEU A 127 -11.52 -7.81 -8.86
N LEU A 128 -12.69 -7.82 -8.22
CA LEU A 128 -12.86 -7.58 -6.79
C LEU A 128 -13.11 -8.86 -5.99
N SER A 129 -13.58 -9.93 -6.63
CA SER A 129 -13.72 -11.22 -5.97
C SER A 129 -12.37 -11.84 -5.57
N SER A 130 -12.39 -12.63 -4.50
CA SER A 130 -11.29 -13.48 -4.03
C SER A 130 -11.68 -14.96 -4.08
N ASP A 131 -10.70 -15.85 -3.90
CA ASP A 131 -10.87 -17.29 -3.68
C ASP A 131 -11.68 -18.03 -4.77
N SER A 132 -12.55 -18.94 -4.35
CA SER A 132 -13.43 -19.75 -5.20
C SER A 132 -14.32 -18.91 -6.10
N LYS A 133 -14.81 -17.76 -5.60
CA LYS A 133 -15.64 -16.83 -6.36
C LYS A 133 -14.86 -16.22 -7.53
N TRP A 134 -13.61 -15.82 -7.30
CA TRP A 134 -12.71 -15.36 -8.37
C TRP A 134 -12.38 -16.47 -9.36
N SER A 135 -12.00 -17.66 -8.86
CA SER A 135 -11.61 -18.80 -9.69
C SER A 135 -12.74 -19.23 -10.63
N SER A 136 -13.96 -19.40 -10.11
CA SER A 136 -15.13 -19.79 -10.90
C SER A 136 -15.44 -18.77 -12.00
N ARG A 137 -15.37 -17.47 -11.70
CA ARG A 137 -15.67 -16.41 -12.67
C ARG A 137 -14.58 -16.25 -13.71
N ARG A 138 -13.31 -16.39 -13.31
CA ARG A 138 -12.19 -16.40 -14.25
C ARG A 138 -12.34 -17.56 -15.23
N LYS A 139 -12.64 -18.77 -14.73
CA LYS A 139 -12.87 -19.94 -15.59
C LYS A 139 -13.99 -19.72 -16.61
N MET A 140 -15.07 -19.04 -16.20
CA MET A 140 -16.18 -18.69 -17.09
C MET A 140 -15.78 -17.65 -18.16
N LEU A 141 -14.96 -16.66 -17.81
CA LEU A 141 -14.59 -15.55 -18.69
C LEU A 141 -13.38 -15.83 -19.60
N THR A 142 -12.41 -16.64 -19.17
CA THR A 142 -11.18 -16.90 -19.93
C THR A 142 -11.40 -17.39 -21.37
N PRO A 143 -12.41 -18.23 -21.68
CA PRO A 143 -12.68 -18.63 -23.07
C PRO A 143 -12.94 -17.45 -24.01
N ALA A 144 -13.59 -16.38 -23.54
CA ALA A 144 -13.87 -15.18 -24.34
C ALA A 144 -12.60 -14.44 -24.80
N PHE A 145 -11.47 -14.66 -24.11
CA PHE A 145 -10.16 -14.10 -24.44
C PHE A 145 -9.25 -15.13 -25.11
N HIS A 146 -9.78 -16.26 -25.55
CA HIS A 146 -9.01 -17.23 -26.32
C HIS A 146 -8.69 -16.67 -27.72
N PHE A 147 -7.50 -16.98 -28.23
CA PHE A 147 -6.96 -16.40 -29.47
C PHE A 147 -7.92 -16.53 -30.67
N SER A 148 -8.63 -17.66 -30.77
CA SER A 148 -9.63 -17.90 -31.82
C SER A 148 -10.78 -16.89 -31.81
N ILE A 149 -11.21 -16.44 -30.64
CA ILE A 149 -12.27 -15.43 -30.51
C ILE A 149 -11.71 -14.03 -30.76
N LEU A 150 -10.49 -13.75 -30.26
CA LEU A 150 -9.81 -12.48 -30.50
C LEU A 150 -9.59 -12.20 -32.00
N GLN A 151 -9.29 -13.25 -32.79
CA GLN A 151 -9.19 -13.11 -34.25
C GLN A 151 -10.51 -12.67 -34.90
N ALA A 152 -11.67 -13.16 -34.41
CA ALA A 152 -12.96 -12.72 -34.91
C ALA A 152 -13.23 -11.23 -34.59
N PHE A 153 -12.76 -10.73 -33.45
CA PHE A 153 -12.87 -9.30 -33.11
C PHE A 153 -12.03 -8.40 -34.03
N ASN A 154 -10.90 -8.89 -34.58
CA ASN A 154 -10.10 -8.10 -35.52
C ASN A 154 -10.87 -7.74 -36.79
N GLU A 155 -11.84 -8.54 -37.24
CA GLU A 155 -12.65 -8.19 -38.41
C GLU A 155 -13.66 -7.07 -38.12
N ILE A 156 -14.11 -6.95 -36.87
CA ILE A 156 -15.08 -5.95 -36.42
C ILE A 156 -14.41 -4.60 -36.15
N PHE A 157 -13.18 -4.61 -35.61
CA PHE A 157 -12.44 -3.39 -35.24
C PHE A 157 -11.47 -2.88 -36.33
N LYS A 158 -11.57 -3.41 -37.56
CA LYS A 158 -10.92 -2.81 -38.75
C LYS A 158 -11.55 -1.46 -39.08
#